data_AF-A0A1X7R7A8-F1
#
_entry.id   AF-A0A1X7R7A8-F1
#
_cell.length_a   1.000
_cell.length_b   1.000
_cell.length_c   1.000
_cell.angle_alpha   90.00
_cell.angle_beta   90.00
_cell.angle_gamma   90.00
#
_symmetry.space_group_name_H-M   'P 1'
#
loop_
_entity.id
_entity.type
_entity.pdbx_description
1 polymer ?
#
loop_
_entity_poly.entity_id
_entity_poly.type
_entity_poly.pdbx_seq_one_letter_code
_entity_poly.pdbx_strand_id
1 'polypeptide(L)'
;MSFSSLLPAPLHSGTRSSQNQRNRHKEESKVNALLKDEDNNINDDEPNEIDVIHRQIASNVKFEDFIPLRQRNFAMEIPLPTEDAIRQTKEKTLAFLNRLQRDDSKSSGNIIGKKTDATIMKIGNRSVKVVTPVQDPLQPSRFKRTGKIYTPNVNQDKGPTTILHDLSSTTNPGKAISAEERSKWKIPTFVSQWKNPNGYTVDRVTGNGEGSGIKDINSGFSELSEALEDADRKAKQHLQEKNEAKRIAYENEVAEKEARLKELANRRRYNGSHNNEPLRIEKPTTPSHVNNKKSNDNKSNGILIQKLRNIAKQEGRDISEKIILGTAKATAVPEMNYDSRLYMKGAQSSARRHGEQLYDNPLFAQQDIESIYRTNYNKLDDQIETESGEGDIMNKVNKETGNMNRGPIEFTKAIAKEDEKNKTNKPGLQK
;
A
#
# COMPACT_ATOMS: atom_id res chain seq x y z
N MET A 1 -59.37 -50.34 -32.76
CA MET A 1 -59.05 -51.45 -31.85
C MET A 1 -57.56 -51.75 -31.96
N SER A 2 -56.82 -51.70 -30.86
CA SER A 2 -55.36 -51.90 -30.84
C SER A 2 -55.02 -53.38 -30.92
N PHE A 3 -54.08 -53.74 -31.80
CA PHE A 3 -53.56 -55.11 -31.99
C PHE A 3 -52.90 -55.72 -30.74
N SER A 4 -52.71 -54.95 -29.66
CA SER A 4 -52.10 -55.41 -28.42
C SER A 4 -53.02 -56.29 -27.54
N SER A 5 -54.32 -56.34 -27.81
CA SER A 5 -55.28 -57.12 -26.99
C SER A 5 -55.49 -58.57 -27.46
N LEU A 6 -54.87 -58.98 -28.58
CA LEU A 6 -55.00 -60.33 -29.15
C LEU A 6 -53.83 -61.26 -28.83
N LEU A 7 -52.83 -60.80 -28.07
CA LEU A 7 -51.71 -61.65 -27.66
C LEU A 7 -52.02 -62.33 -26.31
N PRO A 8 -51.76 -63.64 -26.17
CA PRO A 8 -51.92 -64.34 -24.90
C PRO A 8 -50.95 -63.80 -23.85
N ALA A 9 -51.42 -63.70 -22.60
CA ALA A 9 -50.62 -63.17 -21.50
C ALA A 9 -49.39 -64.06 -21.21
N PRO A 10 -48.23 -63.48 -20.85
CA PRO A 10 -47.01 -64.23 -20.60
C PRO A 10 -47.13 -65.16 -19.38
N LEU A 11 -46.59 -66.37 -19.54
CA LEU A 11 -46.74 -67.57 -18.68
C LEU A 11 -46.29 -67.44 -17.20
N HIS A 12 -45.81 -66.27 -16.75
CA HIS A 12 -45.35 -66.04 -15.37
C HIS A 12 -45.85 -64.71 -14.74
N SER A 13 -46.95 -64.15 -15.25
CA SER A 13 -47.54 -62.91 -14.72
C SER A 13 -48.42 -63.09 -13.47
N GLY A 14 -48.67 -64.33 -13.04
CA GLY A 14 -49.47 -64.63 -11.86
C GLY A 14 -48.66 -64.46 -10.57
N THR A 15 -48.94 -63.38 -9.81
CA THR A 15 -48.90 -63.27 -8.32
C THR A 15 -48.67 -61.82 -7.84
N ARG A 16 -48.17 -60.91 -8.69
CA ARG A 16 -47.90 -59.52 -8.27
C ARG A 16 -49.12 -58.61 -8.30
N SER A 17 -50.13 -58.91 -9.14
CA SER A 17 -51.36 -58.11 -9.23
C SER A 17 -52.29 -58.32 -8.03
N SER A 18 -52.40 -59.55 -7.51
CA SER A 18 -53.29 -59.89 -6.39
C SER A 18 -52.77 -59.39 -5.04
N GLN A 19 -51.45 -59.37 -4.84
CA GLN A 19 -50.86 -58.74 -3.65
C GLN A 19 -51.03 -57.21 -3.68
N ASN A 20 -50.88 -56.58 -4.85
CA ASN A 20 -51.14 -55.15 -4.99
C ASN A 20 -52.62 -54.79 -4.80
N GLN A 21 -53.56 -55.63 -5.28
CA GLN A 21 -54.99 -55.41 -5.03
C GLN A 21 -55.37 -55.64 -3.57
N ARG A 22 -54.79 -56.65 -2.89
CA ARG A 22 -55.01 -56.85 -1.45
C ARG A 22 -54.42 -55.71 -0.62
N ASN A 23 -53.25 -55.19 -0.97
CA ASN A 23 -52.65 -54.05 -0.29
C ASN A 23 -53.48 -52.78 -0.52
N ARG A 24 -53.96 -52.54 -1.75
CA ARG A 24 -54.88 -51.44 -2.05
C ARG A 24 -56.18 -51.56 -1.26
N HIS A 25 -56.83 -52.72 -1.25
CA HIS A 25 -58.04 -52.91 -0.43
C HIS A 25 -57.78 -52.76 1.08
N LYS A 26 -56.58 -53.11 1.56
CA LYS A 26 -56.19 -52.92 2.97
C LYS A 26 -55.90 -51.46 3.31
N GLU A 27 -55.43 -50.67 2.35
CA GLU A 27 -55.24 -49.23 2.48
C GLU A 27 -56.57 -48.49 2.32
N GLU A 28 -57.39 -48.85 1.34
CA GLU A 28 -58.75 -48.35 1.12
C GLU A 28 -59.66 -48.64 2.33
N SER A 29 -59.57 -49.83 2.94
CA SER A 29 -60.32 -50.15 4.16
C SER A 29 -59.85 -49.39 5.39
N LYS A 30 -58.56 -49.03 5.49
CA LYS A 30 -58.05 -48.14 6.54
C LYS A 30 -58.49 -46.70 6.31
N VAL A 31 -58.49 -46.23 5.07
CA VAL A 31 -59.00 -44.92 4.67
C VAL A 31 -60.52 -44.84 4.92
N ASN A 32 -61.27 -45.89 4.59
CA ASN A 32 -62.71 -45.99 4.83
C ASN A 32 -63.06 -46.16 6.32
N ALA A 33 -62.17 -46.74 7.13
CA ALA A 33 -62.33 -46.80 8.59
C ALA A 33 -62.05 -45.44 9.26
N LEU A 34 -61.23 -44.58 8.64
CA LEU A 34 -61.01 -43.18 9.06
C LEU A 34 -62.14 -42.23 8.61
N LEU A 35 -63.01 -42.67 7.70
CA LEU A 35 -64.19 -41.93 7.21
C LEU A 35 -65.47 -42.24 8.00
N LYS A 36 -65.44 -43.22 8.91
CA LYS A 36 -66.59 -43.59 9.75
C LYS A 36 -66.32 -43.28 11.21
N ASP A 37 -66.26 -42.00 11.53
CA ASP A 37 -66.57 -41.54 12.89
C ASP A 37 -68.00 -41.01 12.88
N GLU A 38 -68.78 -41.52 13.84
CA GLU A 38 -70.18 -41.22 14.05
C GLU A 38 -70.36 -39.77 14.46
N ASP A 39 -71.10 -38.99 13.67
CA ASP A 39 -71.95 -37.90 14.17
C ASP A 39 -73.02 -37.59 13.11
N ASN A 40 -74.25 -38.02 13.41
CA ASN A 40 -75.44 -37.63 12.67
C ASN A 40 -75.75 -36.16 12.95
N ASN A 41 -75.44 -35.27 12.00
CA ASN A 41 -76.24 -34.06 11.81
C ASN A 41 -76.20 -33.65 10.34
N ILE A 42 -77.26 -34.05 9.63
CA ILE A 42 -77.51 -33.69 8.23
C ILE A 42 -77.99 -32.24 8.23
N ASN A 43 -77.15 -31.33 7.75
CA ASN A 43 -77.60 -30.15 7.03
C ASN A 43 -76.85 -30.17 5.70
N ASP A 44 -77.63 -30.31 4.62
CA ASP A 44 -77.16 -30.33 3.25
C ASP A 44 -76.70 -28.93 2.84
N ASP A 45 -75.39 -28.70 2.88
CA ASP A 45 -74.70 -27.68 2.10
C ASP A 45 -73.32 -28.26 1.72
N GLU A 46 -73.21 -28.75 0.48
CA GLU A 46 -72.00 -29.05 -0.32
C GLU A 46 -70.64 -29.14 0.45
N PRO A 47 -70.10 -30.34 0.71
CA PRO A 47 -68.75 -30.46 1.21
C PRO A 47 -67.77 -30.32 0.05
N ASN A 48 -67.19 -29.14 -0.11
CA ASN A 48 -65.99 -28.95 -0.91
C ASN A 48 -64.93 -29.98 -0.52
N GLU A 49 -64.44 -30.68 -1.54
CA GLU A 49 -63.40 -31.69 -1.56
C GLU A 49 -62.02 -31.10 -1.16
N ILE A 50 -61.91 -30.53 0.04
CA ILE A 50 -60.66 -29.97 0.58
C ILE A 50 -59.99 -31.03 1.44
N ASP A 51 -59.22 -31.87 0.75
CA ASP A 51 -58.07 -32.67 1.17
C ASP A 51 -57.89 -32.95 2.68
N VAL A 52 -58.05 -34.23 3.02
CA VAL A 52 -57.58 -34.86 4.27
C VAL A 52 -56.11 -34.51 4.60
N ILE A 53 -55.30 -34.24 3.57
CA ILE A 53 -53.89 -33.82 3.66
C ILE A 53 -53.75 -32.43 4.32
N HIS A 54 -54.67 -31.50 4.05
CA HIS A 54 -54.65 -30.16 4.66
C HIS A 54 -54.90 -30.22 6.17
N ARG A 55 -55.75 -31.15 6.63
CA ARG A 55 -56.08 -31.29 8.06
C ARG A 55 -54.92 -31.84 8.90
N GLN A 56 -54.05 -32.67 8.31
CA GLN A 56 -52.85 -33.19 8.98
C GLN A 56 -51.66 -32.22 8.94
N ILE A 57 -51.54 -31.37 7.92
CA ILE A 57 -50.47 -30.37 7.79
C ILE A 57 -50.79 -29.08 8.58
N ALA A 58 -52.07 -28.73 8.72
CA ALA A 58 -52.52 -27.45 9.27
C ALA A 58 -53.18 -27.52 10.67
N SER A 59 -52.99 -28.60 11.45
CA SER A 59 -53.61 -28.69 12.78
C SER A 59 -53.10 -27.63 13.77
N ASN A 60 -51.92 -27.06 13.55
CA ASN A 60 -51.25 -26.10 14.44
C ASN A 60 -51.45 -24.61 14.06
N VAL A 61 -52.16 -24.29 12.97
CA VAL A 61 -52.40 -22.90 12.54
C VAL A 61 -53.83 -22.74 12.06
N LYS A 62 -54.56 -21.78 12.64
CA LYS A 62 -55.88 -21.39 12.15
C LYS A 62 -55.83 -19.98 11.59
N PHE A 63 -56.69 -19.69 10.62
CA PHE A 63 -56.85 -18.33 10.09
C PHE A 63 -57.29 -17.34 11.19
N GLU A 64 -58.07 -17.81 12.16
CA GLU A 64 -58.52 -17.04 13.32
C GLU A 64 -57.35 -16.47 14.15
N ASP A 65 -56.20 -17.13 14.16
CA ASP A 65 -55.00 -16.70 14.90
C ASP A 65 -54.37 -15.41 14.33
N PHE A 66 -54.66 -15.09 13.06
CA PHE A 66 -54.16 -13.87 12.39
C PHE A 66 -55.03 -12.64 12.61
N ILE A 67 -56.26 -12.82 13.13
CA ILE A 67 -57.25 -11.74 13.20
C ILE A 67 -57.23 -11.08 14.58
N PRO A 68 -56.94 -9.77 14.68
CA PRO A 68 -56.96 -9.08 15.96
C PRO A 68 -58.38 -9.01 16.56
N LEU A 69 -58.61 -9.72 17.67
CA LEU A 69 -59.93 -9.81 18.34
C LEU A 69 -60.49 -8.45 18.79
N ARG A 70 -59.63 -7.52 19.22
CA ARG A 70 -60.03 -6.17 19.69
C ARG A 70 -60.52 -5.24 18.57
N GLN A 71 -60.09 -5.44 17.33
CA GLN A 71 -60.53 -4.60 16.20
C GLN A 71 -61.99 -4.87 15.83
N ARG A 72 -62.47 -6.10 16.05
CA ARG A 72 -63.87 -6.48 15.80
C ARG A 72 -64.80 -5.92 16.87
N ASN A 73 -64.41 -6.07 18.14
CA ASN A 73 -65.21 -5.65 19.30
C ASN A 73 -64.36 -4.81 20.26
N PHE A 74 -64.39 -3.49 20.13
CA PHE A 74 -63.64 -2.59 21.02
C PHE A 74 -64.09 -2.69 22.48
N ALA A 75 -65.36 -3.06 22.72
CA ALA A 75 -65.94 -3.28 24.04
C ALA A 75 -65.72 -4.71 24.59
N MET A 76 -64.85 -5.52 23.98
CA MET A 76 -64.53 -6.85 24.49
C MET A 76 -63.91 -6.76 25.89
N GLU A 77 -64.62 -7.30 26.88
CA GLU A 77 -64.12 -7.39 28.25
C GLU A 77 -63.03 -8.46 28.35
N ILE A 78 -61.86 -8.05 28.82
CA ILE A 78 -60.78 -8.97 29.20
C ILE A 78 -60.70 -8.87 30.74
N PRO A 79 -61.46 -9.71 31.46
CA PRO A 79 -61.56 -9.60 32.90
C PRO A 79 -60.23 -9.95 33.54
N LEU A 80 -59.92 -9.27 34.65
CA LEU A 80 -58.82 -9.68 35.50
C LEU A 80 -59.16 -11.05 36.12
N PRO A 81 -58.16 -11.93 36.37
CA PRO A 81 -58.39 -13.18 37.08
C PRO A 81 -59.09 -12.94 38.43
N THR A 82 -59.98 -13.85 38.81
CA THR A 82 -60.70 -13.75 40.09
C THR A 82 -59.76 -13.90 41.28
N GLU A 83 -60.07 -13.23 42.39
CA GLU A 83 -59.30 -13.27 43.64
C GLU A 83 -59.04 -14.72 44.11
N ASP A 84 -60.06 -15.58 44.03
CA ASP A 84 -59.97 -16.99 44.41
C ASP A 84 -59.05 -17.79 43.49
N ALA A 85 -59.08 -17.54 42.17
CA ALA A 85 -58.18 -18.18 41.23
C ALA A 85 -56.72 -17.76 41.46
N ILE A 86 -56.50 -16.48 41.78
CA ILE A 86 -55.18 -15.94 42.15
C ILE A 86 -54.69 -16.63 43.42
N ARG A 87 -55.53 -16.71 44.45
CA ARG A 87 -55.19 -17.37 45.72
C ARG A 87 -54.85 -18.85 45.53
N GLN A 88 -55.67 -19.59 44.79
CA GLN A 88 -55.43 -21.02 44.54
C GLN A 88 -54.14 -21.25 43.76
N THR A 89 -53.86 -20.43 42.73
CA THR A 89 -52.64 -20.53 41.94
C THR A 89 -51.42 -20.13 42.77
N LYS A 90 -51.54 -19.09 43.61
CA LYS A 90 -50.49 -18.67 44.55
C LYS A 90 -50.15 -19.76 45.54
N GLU A 91 -51.14 -20.39 46.18
CA GLU A 91 -50.92 -21.47 47.14
C GLU A 91 -50.24 -22.69 46.48
N LYS A 92 -50.68 -23.09 45.28
CA LYS A 92 -50.06 -24.17 44.50
C LYS A 92 -48.61 -23.86 44.15
N THR A 93 -48.33 -22.68 43.60
CA THR A 93 -46.99 -22.27 43.17
C THR A 93 -46.07 -22.08 44.38
N LEU A 94 -46.55 -21.50 45.48
CA LEU A 94 -45.78 -21.37 46.72
C LEU A 94 -45.45 -22.74 47.32
N ALA A 95 -46.40 -23.68 47.34
CA ALA A 95 -46.12 -25.04 47.81
C ALA A 95 -45.03 -25.73 46.98
N PHE A 96 -45.04 -25.54 45.66
CA PHE A 96 -44.01 -26.05 44.75
C PHE A 96 -42.66 -25.37 44.97
N LEU A 97 -42.61 -24.04 45.06
CA LEU A 97 -41.37 -23.29 45.30
C LEU A 97 -40.77 -23.61 46.67
N ASN A 98 -41.60 -23.71 47.71
CA ASN A 98 -41.16 -24.14 49.03
C ASN A 98 -40.58 -25.56 49.02
N ARG A 99 -41.11 -26.46 48.18
CA ARG A 99 -40.53 -27.79 47.97
C ARG A 99 -39.16 -27.70 47.30
N LEU A 100 -39.03 -26.90 46.24
CA LEU A 100 -37.76 -26.70 45.53
C LEU A 100 -36.69 -26.09 46.44
N GLN A 101 -37.05 -25.05 47.20
CA GLN A 101 -36.15 -24.41 48.17
C GLN A 101 -35.71 -25.38 49.27
N ARG A 102 -36.62 -26.23 49.77
CA ARG A 102 -36.25 -27.28 50.72
C ARG A 102 -35.26 -28.26 50.11
N ASP A 103 -35.44 -28.65 48.85
CA ASP A 103 -34.56 -29.58 48.16
C ASP A 103 -33.17 -28.97 47.88
N ASP A 104 -33.11 -27.67 47.54
CA ASP A 104 -31.85 -26.93 47.41
C ASP A 104 -31.13 -26.78 48.77
N SER A 105 -31.86 -26.41 49.83
CA SER A 105 -31.29 -26.24 51.19
C SER A 105 -30.80 -27.55 51.83
N LYS A 106 -31.37 -28.70 51.43
CA LYS A 106 -30.87 -30.03 51.86
C LYS A 106 -29.47 -30.31 51.30
N SER A 107 -29.08 -29.67 50.21
CA SER A 107 -27.73 -29.81 49.64
C SER A 107 -26.67 -28.97 50.38
N SER A 108 -27.08 -27.95 51.14
CA SER A 108 -26.18 -26.98 51.81
C SER A 108 -25.86 -27.32 53.28
N GLY A 109 -25.98 -28.57 53.69
CA GLY A 109 -25.32 -29.07 54.91
C GLY A 109 -26.12 -29.04 56.22
N ASN A 110 -27.39 -28.63 56.25
CA ASN A 110 -28.22 -28.78 57.45
C ASN A 110 -28.86 -30.17 57.53
N ILE A 111 -28.23 -31.06 58.30
CA ILE A 111 -28.71 -32.41 58.59
C ILE A 111 -29.79 -32.34 59.66
N ILE A 112 -31.02 -32.03 59.26
CA ILE A 112 -32.20 -32.41 60.06
C ILE A 112 -32.38 -33.91 59.83
N GLY A 113 -32.24 -34.71 60.89
CA GLY A 113 -32.35 -36.17 60.86
C GLY A 113 -33.60 -36.61 60.11
N LYS A 114 -33.41 -37.25 58.95
CA LYS A 114 -34.51 -37.79 58.16
C LYS A 114 -35.16 -38.92 58.95
N LYS A 115 -36.44 -38.80 59.28
CA LYS A 115 -37.25 -39.95 59.71
C LYS A 115 -37.28 -40.96 58.56
N THR A 116 -37.09 -42.24 58.87
CA THR A 116 -37.13 -43.33 57.89
C THR A 116 -38.60 -43.61 57.55
N ASP A 117 -39.15 -42.82 56.64
CA ASP A 117 -40.51 -43.04 56.16
C ASP A 117 -40.53 -44.25 55.22
N ALA A 118 -41.37 -45.23 55.53
CA ALA A 118 -41.52 -46.43 54.74
C ALA A 118 -42.77 -46.35 53.87
N THR A 119 -42.60 -46.44 52.55
CA THR A 119 -43.72 -46.46 51.61
C THR A 119 -44.02 -47.89 51.18
N ILE A 120 -45.27 -48.33 51.29
CA ILE A 120 -45.70 -49.65 50.81
C ILE A 120 -46.30 -49.46 49.41
N MET A 121 -45.65 -50.02 48.39
CA MET A 121 -46.15 -50.03 47.02
C MET A 121 -46.66 -51.44 46.69
N LYS A 122 -47.86 -51.55 46.11
CA LYS A 122 -48.35 -52.82 45.54
C LYS A 122 -47.98 -52.87 44.06
N ILE A 123 -47.22 -53.88 43.67
CA ILE A 123 -46.87 -54.16 42.27
C ILE A 123 -47.47 -55.53 41.93
N GLY A 124 -48.57 -55.52 41.19
CA GLY A 124 -49.38 -56.72 40.96
C GLY A 124 -49.79 -57.37 42.27
N ASN A 125 -49.37 -58.61 42.49
CA ASN A 125 -49.73 -59.41 43.67
C ASN A 125 -48.73 -59.27 44.85
N ARG A 126 -47.66 -58.47 44.72
CA ARG A 126 -46.64 -58.31 45.78
C ARG A 126 -46.69 -56.92 46.38
N SER A 127 -46.71 -56.83 47.71
CA SER A 127 -46.49 -55.59 48.45
C SER A 127 -45.01 -55.43 48.76
N VAL A 128 -44.40 -54.36 48.25
CA VAL A 128 -42.99 -54.03 48.47
C VAL A 128 -42.90 -52.81 49.38
N LYS A 129 -42.20 -52.94 50.50
CA LYS A 129 -41.92 -51.84 51.43
C LYS A 129 -40.59 -51.19 51.04
N VAL A 130 -40.66 -49.96 50.53
CA VAL A 130 -39.48 -49.15 50.21
C VAL A 130 -39.11 -48.37 51.46
N VAL A 131 -37.91 -48.64 51.99
CA VAL A 131 -37.35 -47.98 53.18
C VAL A 131 -36.05 -47.30 52.78
N THR A 132 -35.90 -46.03 53.12
CA THR A 132 -34.62 -45.32 52.95
C THR A 132 -33.67 -45.73 54.08
N PRO A 133 -32.47 -46.26 53.79
CA PRO A 133 -31.53 -46.65 54.85
C PRO A 133 -30.99 -45.41 55.58
N VAL A 134 -30.64 -45.57 56.85
CA VAL A 134 -29.96 -44.54 57.64
C VAL A 134 -28.52 -44.40 57.13
N GLN A 135 -28.09 -43.17 56.80
CA GLN A 135 -26.76 -42.89 56.28
C GLN A 135 -25.81 -42.46 57.41
N ASP A 136 -24.55 -42.90 57.35
CA ASP A 136 -23.50 -42.49 58.29
C ASP A 136 -23.14 -41.00 58.11
N PRO A 137 -23.19 -40.18 59.18
CA PRO A 137 -22.86 -38.75 59.12
C PRO A 137 -21.38 -38.45 58.82
N LEU A 138 -20.44 -39.36 59.10
CA LEU A 138 -19.01 -39.17 58.84
C LEU A 138 -18.58 -39.70 57.46
N GLN A 139 -19.49 -40.36 56.75
CA GLN A 139 -19.18 -40.94 55.46
C GLN A 139 -19.03 -39.84 54.39
N PRO A 140 -17.89 -39.78 53.68
CA PRO A 140 -17.67 -38.80 52.62
C PRO A 140 -18.63 -39.02 51.44
N SER A 141 -18.83 -37.97 50.63
CA SER A 141 -19.68 -38.03 49.42
C SER A 141 -19.22 -39.14 48.48
N ARG A 142 -20.05 -40.18 48.34
CA ARG A 142 -19.79 -41.32 47.44
C ARG A 142 -19.91 -40.95 45.96
N PHE A 143 -20.69 -39.91 45.66
CA PHE A 143 -20.88 -39.43 44.30
C PHE A 143 -19.71 -38.53 43.90
N LYS A 144 -18.92 -39.00 42.94
CA LYS A 144 -18.02 -38.13 42.18
C LYS A 144 -18.91 -37.21 41.36
N ARG A 145 -18.94 -35.91 41.67
CA ARG A 145 -19.55 -34.93 40.76
C ARG A 145 -18.72 -34.96 39.48
N THR A 146 -19.20 -35.68 38.47
CA THR A 146 -18.61 -35.62 37.14
C THR A 146 -18.61 -34.14 36.73
N GLY A 147 -17.50 -33.66 36.18
CA GLY A 147 -17.36 -32.25 35.77
C GLY A 147 -18.52 -31.83 34.88
N LYS A 148 -18.78 -30.52 34.78
CA LYS A 148 -19.88 -29.96 33.97
C LYS A 148 -19.93 -30.64 32.59
N ILE A 149 -20.89 -31.54 32.42
CA ILE A 149 -21.10 -32.22 31.14
C ILE A 149 -21.88 -31.20 30.30
N TYR A 150 -21.22 -30.65 29.28
CA TYR A 150 -21.89 -29.87 28.25
C TYR A 150 -22.61 -30.84 27.32
N THR A 151 -23.73 -31.41 27.79
CA THR A 151 -24.67 -32.02 26.86
C THR A 151 -25.25 -30.89 26.02
N PRO A 152 -25.31 -31.01 24.68
CA PRO A 152 -26.10 -30.07 23.88
C PRO A 152 -27.49 -30.05 24.50
N ASN A 153 -28.06 -28.85 24.73
CA ASN A 153 -29.41 -28.72 25.26
C ASN A 153 -30.33 -29.49 24.31
N VAL A 154 -30.74 -30.69 24.73
CA VAL A 154 -31.84 -31.40 24.12
C VAL A 154 -33.05 -30.60 24.54
N ASN A 155 -33.34 -29.56 23.76
CA ASN A 155 -34.64 -28.91 23.81
C ASN A 155 -35.62 -30.06 23.73
N GLN A 156 -36.41 -30.28 24.79
CA GLN A 156 -37.53 -31.22 24.75
C GLN A 156 -38.26 -30.94 23.44
N ASP A 157 -38.48 -31.97 22.62
CA ASP A 157 -39.08 -31.89 21.27
C ASP A 157 -40.50 -31.31 21.33
N LYS A 158 -40.60 -30.03 21.69
CA LYS A 158 -41.73 -29.19 21.37
C LYS A 158 -41.63 -29.05 19.87
N GLY A 159 -42.55 -29.68 19.16
CA GLY A 159 -42.62 -29.59 17.70
C GLY A 159 -42.51 -28.14 17.23
N PRO A 160 -42.08 -27.91 15.98
CA PRO A 160 -41.81 -26.57 15.48
C PRO A 160 -43.04 -25.67 15.70
N THR A 161 -42.85 -24.59 16.46
CA THR A 161 -43.88 -23.56 16.63
C THR A 161 -44.06 -22.81 15.31
N THR A 162 -45.31 -22.52 14.98
CA THR A 162 -45.68 -21.89 13.72
C THR A 162 -45.37 -20.39 13.76
N ILE A 163 -44.77 -19.87 12.69
CA ILE A 163 -44.46 -18.44 12.57
C ILE A 163 -45.62 -17.77 11.81
N LEU A 164 -46.31 -16.85 12.47
CA LEU A 164 -47.45 -16.12 11.91
C LEU A 164 -46.96 -14.79 11.34
N HIS A 165 -46.72 -14.72 10.02
CA HIS A 165 -46.39 -13.47 9.32
C HIS A 165 -47.65 -12.66 9.02
N ASP A 166 -47.54 -11.34 8.94
CA ASP A 166 -48.66 -10.49 8.55
C ASP A 166 -48.81 -10.43 7.02
N LEU A 167 -50.03 -10.12 6.56
CA LEU A 167 -50.34 -10.01 5.12
C LEU A 167 -49.96 -8.64 4.53
N SER A 168 -49.73 -7.64 5.37
CA SER A 168 -49.59 -6.23 4.96
C SER A 168 -48.15 -5.76 4.82
N SER A 169 -47.22 -6.34 5.57
CA SER A 169 -45.84 -5.90 5.54
C SER A 169 -45.13 -6.45 4.30
N THR A 170 -44.20 -5.64 3.81
CA THR A 170 -43.17 -6.02 2.83
C THR A 170 -42.34 -7.25 3.27
N THR A 171 -42.56 -7.75 4.49
CA THR A 171 -41.95 -8.95 5.07
C THR A 171 -42.74 -10.23 4.80
N ASN A 172 -43.90 -10.17 4.13
CA ASN A 172 -44.59 -11.38 3.69
C ASN A 172 -43.72 -12.14 2.68
N PRO A 173 -43.26 -13.37 2.98
CA PRO A 173 -42.41 -14.14 2.08
C PRO A 173 -43.10 -14.51 0.75
N GLY A 174 -44.42 -14.33 0.64
CA GLY A 174 -45.20 -14.52 -0.59
C GLY A 174 -45.32 -13.28 -1.48
N LYS A 175 -44.99 -12.07 -0.99
CA LYS A 175 -45.00 -10.87 -1.82
C LYS A 175 -43.68 -10.81 -2.59
N ALA A 176 -43.71 -11.25 -3.84
CA ALA A 176 -42.56 -11.17 -4.73
C ALA A 176 -42.07 -9.72 -4.78
N ILE A 177 -40.84 -9.50 -4.32
CA ILE A 177 -40.21 -8.20 -4.34
C ILE A 177 -40.13 -7.71 -5.79
N SER A 178 -40.44 -6.42 -6.03
CA SER A 178 -40.32 -5.87 -7.38
C SER A 178 -38.87 -5.99 -7.87
N ALA A 179 -38.67 -6.24 -9.17
CA ALA A 179 -37.34 -6.31 -9.76
C ALA A 179 -36.52 -5.03 -9.49
N GLU A 180 -37.19 -3.88 -9.42
CA GLU A 180 -36.61 -2.59 -9.07
C GLU A 180 -36.12 -2.54 -7.63
N GLU A 181 -36.95 -3.00 -6.69
CA GLU A 181 -36.61 -3.02 -5.26
C GLU A 181 -35.46 -4.01 -5.00
N ARG A 182 -35.50 -5.19 -5.63
CA ARG A 182 -34.39 -6.14 -5.58
C ARG A 182 -33.09 -5.54 -6.11
N SER A 183 -33.16 -4.75 -7.18
CA SER A 183 -31.99 -4.10 -7.77
C SER A 183 -31.46 -2.98 -6.89
N LYS A 184 -32.34 -2.18 -6.29
CA LYS A 184 -31.97 -1.12 -5.33
C LYS A 184 -31.26 -1.67 -4.10
N TRP A 185 -31.69 -2.82 -3.61
CA TRP A 185 -31.07 -3.51 -2.47
C TRP A 185 -29.98 -4.51 -2.86
N LYS A 186 -29.58 -4.56 -4.14
CA LYS A 186 -28.48 -5.41 -4.58
C LYS A 186 -27.16 -4.78 -4.16
N ILE A 187 -26.60 -5.28 -3.05
CA ILE A 187 -25.28 -4.89 -2.57
C ILE A 187 -24.22 -5.34 -3.60
N PRO A 188 -23.35 -4.43 -4.11
CA PRO A 188 -22.27 -4.80 -5.01
C PRO A 188 -21.28 -5.78 -4.36
N THR A 189 -20.57 -6.56 -5.18
CA THR A 189 -19.51 -7.44 -4.68
C THR A 189 -18.32 -6.61 -4.23
N PHE A 190 -17.84 -6.86 -3.01
CA PHE A 190 -16.64 -6.21 -2.51
C PHE A 190 -15.39 -6.87 -3.08
N VAL A 191 -14.65 -6.13 -3.92
CA VAL A 191 -13.35 -6.54 -4.44
C VAL A 191 -12.28 -5.71 -3.76
N SER A 192 -11.50 -6.34 -2.89
CA SER A 192 -10.44 -5.64 -2.17
C SER A 192 -9.18 -5.48 -3.03
N GLN A 193 -8.46 -4.37 -2.88
CA GLN A 193 -7.18 -4.15 -3.57
C GLN A 193 -6.04 -5.00 -2.98
N TRP A 194 -6.11 -5.31 -1.68
CA TRP A 194 -5.02 -5.96 -0.93
C TRP A 194 -5.16 -7.47 -0.77
N LYS A 195 -6.38 -7.99 -0.61
CA LYS A 195 -6.61 -9.39 -0.22
C LYS A 195 -7.46 -10.12 -1.25
N ASN A 196 -6.99 -11.31 -1.61
CA ASN A 196 -7.71 -12.24 -2.47
C ASN A 196 -7.48 -13.68 -1.95
N PRO A 197 -8.14 -14.07 -0.84
CA PRO A 197 -7.86 -15.35 -0.17
C PRO A 197 -8.21 -16.56 -1.05
N ASN A 198 -9.26 -16.44 -1.86
CA ASN A 198 -9.73 -17.50 -2.74
C ASN A 198 -9.11 -17.42 -4.15
N GLY A 199 -8.24 -16.43 -4.42
CA GLY A 199 -7.55 -16.32 -5.70
C GLY A 199 -8.44 -15.99 -6.90
N TYR A 200 -9.59 -15.34 -6.71
CA TYR A 200 -10.48 -14.97 -7.82
C TYR A 200 -9.79 -14.04 -8.83
N THR A 201 -9.97 -14.29 -10.12
CA THR A 201 -9.51 -13.39 -11.18
C THR A 201 -10.45 -12.21 -11.27
N VAL A 202 -10.01 -11.04 -10.80
CA VAL A 202 -10.81 -9.81 -10.72
C VAL A 202 -10.00 -8.62 -11.23
N ASP A 203 -10.65 -7.71 -11.96
CA ASP A 203 -10.05 -6.44 -12.38
C ASP A 203 -10.09 -5.44 -11.22
N ARG A 204 -8.93 -5.19 -10.60
CA ARG A 204 -8.78 -4.37 -9.38
C ARG A 204 -8.69 -2.86 -9.65
N VAL A 205 -8.63 -2.46 -10.91
CA VAL A 205 -8.32 -1.07 -11.31
C VAL A 205 -9.52 -0.13 -11.13
N THR A 206 -10.74 -0.67 -11.04
CA THR A 206 -12.00 0.10 -11.02
C THR A 206 -12.33 0.76 -9.67
N GLY A 207 -11.62 0.42 -8.59
CA GLY A 207 -11.91 0.90 -7.23
C GLY A 207 -11.22 2.22 -6.83
N ASN A 208 -10.31 2.73 -7.66
CA ASN A 208 -9.74 4.04 -7.42
C ASN A 208 -10.77 5.09 -7.83
N GLY A 209 -11.52 5.62 -6.86
CA GLY A 209 -12.21 6.92 -6.98
C GLY A 209 -11.25 8.09 -7.26
N GLU A 210 -9.97 7.80 -7.40
CA GLU A 210 -8.91 8.69 -7.85
C GLU A 210 -8.95 8.81 -9.39
N GLY A 211 -9.95 9.55 -9.90
CA GLY A 211 -9.99 9.83 -11.34
C GLY A 211 -11.26 10.46 -11.87
N SER A 212 -12.34 10.58 -11.08
CA SER A 212 -13.54 11.30 -11.52
C SER A 212 -13.49 12.79 -11.15
N GLY A 213 -12.36 13.42 -11.43
CA GLY A 213 -12.17 14.84 -11.28
C GLY A 213 -10.94 15.27 -12.03
N ILE A 214 -11.15 16.02 -13.11
CA ILE A 214 -10.13 16.96 -13.58
C ILE A 214 -9.86 17.85 -12.36
N LYS A 215 -8.65 17.78 -11.79
CA LYS A 215 -8.27 18.64 -10.67
C LYS A 215 -8.14 20.06 -11.22
N ASP A 216 -9.23 20.81 -11.19
CA ASP A 216 -9.23 22.20 -11.62
C ASP A 216 -8.37 23.02 -10.65
N ILE A 217 -7.45 23.82 -11.19
CA ILE A 217 -6.50 24.62 -10.42
C ILE A 217 -7.19 25.91 -9.96
N ASN A 218 -6.97 26.29 -8.70
CA ASN A 218 -7.49 27.54 -8.14
C ASN A 218 -6.92 28.77 -8.87
N SER A 219 -7.77 29.77 -9.15
CA SER A 219 -7.39 31.04 -9.80
C SER A 219 -6.36 31.86 -9.01
N GLY A 220 -6.23 31.64 -7.70
CA GLY A 220 -5.20 32.28 -6.88
C GLY A 220 -3.76 31.97 -7.33
N PHE A 221 -3.52 30.82 -7.97
CA PHE A 221 -2.20 30.51 -8.54
C PHE A 221 -1.89 31.39 -9.76
N SER A 222 -2.91 31.75 -10.56
CA SER A 222 -2.75 32.66 -11.68
C SER A 222 -2.48 34.09 -11.20
N GLU A 223 -3.27 34.58 -10.23
CA GLU A 223 -3.07 35.90 -9.63
C GLU A 223 -1.69 36.04 -8.96
N LEU A 224 -1.25 35.00 -8.23
CA LEU A 224 0.09 34.98 -7.64
C LEU A 224 1.19 34.99 -8.71
N SER A 225 1.03 34.22 -9.79
CA SER A 225 2.03 34.19 -10.87
C SER A 225 2.14 35.55 -11.58
N GLU A 226 1.01 36.22 -11.82
CA GLU A 226 0.97 37.56 -12.40
C GLU A 226 1.61 38.59 -11.47
N ALA A 227 1.28 38.56 -10.18
CA ALA A 227 1.86 39.47 -9.19
C ALA A 227 3.38 39.31 -9.06
N LEU A 228 3.90 38.08 -9.14
CA LEU A 228 5.34 37.80 -9.13
C LEU A 228 6.04 38.29 -10.40
N GLU A 229 5.43 38.11 -11.57
CA GLU A 229 5.97 38.59 -12.84
C GLU A 229 6.04 40.13 -12.88
N ASP A 230 5.00 40.80 -12.37
CA ASP A 230 4.97 42.25 -12.25
C ASP A 230 5.99 42.80 -11.24
N ALA A 231 6.16 42.10 -10.12
CA ALA A 231 7.18 42.46 -9.13
C ALA A 231 8.60 42.34 -9.70
N ASP A 232 8.90 41.26 -10.43
CA ASP A 232 10.20 41.06 -11.08
C ASP A 232 10.46 42.11 -12.18
N ARG A 233 9.45 42.42 -12.99
CA ARG A 233 9.53 43.47 -14.02
C ARG A 233 9.85 44.84 -13.41
N LYS A 234 9.16 45.22 -12.33
CA LYS A 234 9.42 46.48 -11.59
C LYS A 234 10.81 46.49 -10.96
N ALA A 235 11.25 45.37 -10.37
CA ALA A 235 12.57 45.26 -9.77
C ALA A 235 13.70 45.45 -10.81
N LYS A 236 13.53 44.87 -12.01
CA LYS A 236 14.47 45.04 -13.13
C LYS A 236 14.51 46.47 -13.66
N GLN A 237 13.36 47.12 -13.83
CA GLN A 237 13.28 48.52 -14.26
C GLN A 237 14.00 49.45 -13.27
N HIS A 238 13.71 49.32 -11.98
CA HIS A 238 14.37 50.12 -10.96
C HIS A 238 15.89 49.87 -10.88
N LEU A 239 16.35 48.64 -11.14
CA LEU A 239 17.79 48.35 -11.23
C LEU A 239 18.43 49.01 -12.46
N GLN A 240 17.74 49.01 -13.60
CA GLN A 240 18.19 49.70 -14.81
C GLN A 240 18.31 51.21 -14.58
N GLU A 241 17.26 51.84 -14.04
CA GLU A 241 17.27 53.27 -13.70
C GLU A 241 18.40 53.63 -12.73
N LYS A 242 18.61 52.81 -11.70
CA LYS A 242 19.74 53.00 -10.76
C LYS A 242 21.09 52.88 -11.45
N ASN A 243 21.26 51.94 -12.36
CA ASN A 243 22.50 51.76 -13.11
C ASN A 243 22.73 52.92 -14.09
N GLU A 244 21.68 53.42 -14.75
CA GLU A 244 21.74 54.58 -15.64
C GLU A 244 22.06 55.86 -14.88
N ALA A 245 21.37 56.13 -13.76
CA ALA A 245 21.65 57.26 -12.91
C ALA A 245 23.09 57.21 -12.36
N LYS A 246 23.56 56.03 -11.94
CA LYS A 246 24.95 55.83 -11.51
C LYS A 246 25.94 56.07 -12.64
N ARG A 247 25.61 55.66 -13.87
CA ARG A 247 26.45 55.91 -15.04
C ARG A 247 26.54 57.40 -15.37
N ILE A 248 25.41 58.11 -15.39
CA ILE A 248 25.37 59.56 -15.65
C ILE A 248 26.13 60.32 -14.55
N ALA A 249 25.95 59.96 -13.27
CA ALA A 249 26.67 60.57 -12.16
C ALA A 249 28.19 60.36 -12.28
N TYR A 250 28.61 59.16 -12.69
CA TYR A 250 30.02 58.86 -12.94
C TYR A 250 30.58 59.65 -14.13
N GLU A 251 29.84 59.75 -15.23
CA GLU A 251 30.24 60.55 -16.40
C GLU A 251 30.38 62.04 -16.04
N ASN A 252 29.46 62.58 -15.23
CA ASN A 252 29.55 63.95 -14.71
C ASN A 252 30.77 64.15 -13.79
N GLU A 253 31.02 63.23 -12.86
CA GLU A 253 32.19 63.30 -11.96
C GLU A 253 33.51 63.23 -12.76
N VAL A 254 33.57 62.41 -13.81
CA VAL A 254 34.71 62.33 -14.72
C VAL A 254 34.88 63.64 -15.50
N ALA A 255 33.79 64.21 -16.04
CA ALA A 255 33.82 65.48 -16.78
C ALA A 255 34.28 66.65 -15.89
N GLU A 256 33.80 66.75 -14.64
CA GLU A 256 34.25 67.74 -13.67
C GLU A 256 35.74 67.59 -13.34
N LYS A 257 36.21 66.34 -13.15
CA LYS A 257 37.62 66.05 -12.93
C LYS A 257 38.46 66.45 -14.14
N GLU A 258 38.01 66.17 -15.36
CA GLU A 258 38.70 66.56 -16.59
C GLU A 258 38.77 68.09 -16.73
N ALA A 259 37.65 68.80 -16.51
CA ALA A 259 37.61 70.27 -16.53
C ALA A 259 38.55 70.87 -15.49
N ARG A 260 38.55 70.35 -14.26
CA ARG A 260 39.45 70.78 -13.18
C ARG A 260 40.92 70.55 -13.52
N LEU A 261 41.25 69.40 -14.12
CA LEU A 261 42.61 69.10 -14.58
C LEU A 261 43.02 70.00 -15.75
N LYS A 262 42.11 70.30 -16.68
CA LYS A 262 42.34 71.21 -17.81
C LYS A 262 42.59 72.64 -17.34
N GLU A 263 41.83 73.12 -16.36
CA GLU A 263 42.05 74.44 -15.75
C GLU A 263 43.41 74.49 -15.04
N LEU A 264 43.76 73.46 -14.24
CA LEU A 264 45.05 73.38 -13.58
C LEU A 264 46.22 73.33 -14.58
N ALA A 265 46.06 72.61 -15.69
CA ALA A 265 47.03 72.55 -16.78
C ALA A 265 47.18 73.92 -17.47
N ASN A 266 46.08 74.61 -17.77
CA ASN A 266 46.10 75.97 -18.33
C ASN A 266 46.75 76.95 -17.36
N ARG A 267 46.42 76.89 -16.06
CA ARG A 267 47.05 77.70 -15.02
C ARG A 267 48.56 77.42 -14.92
N ARG A 268 48.98 76.15 -15.01
CA ARG A 268 50.41 75.79 -15.10
C ARG A 268 51.06 76.30 -16.39
N ARG A 269 50.35 76.38 -17.52
CA ARG A 269 50.89 76.96 -18.76
C ARG A 269 51.03 78.48 -18.65
N TYR A 270 50.04 79.19 -18.10
CA TYR A 270 50.10 80.62 -17.86
C TYR A 270 51.20 81.00 -16.84
N ASN A 271 51.27 80.29 -15.71
CA ASN A 271 52.30 80.53 -14.69
C ASN A 271 53.67 79.94 -15.07
N GLY A 272 53.70 78.91 -15.92
CA GLY A 272 54.92 78.30 -16.47
C GLY A 272 55.53 79.12 -17.60
N SER A 273 54.80 80.08 -18.17
CA SER A 273 55.36 81.07 -19.11
C SER A 273 56.24 82.12 -18.42
N HIS A 274 56.42 82.07 -17.09
CA HIS A 274 57.24 83.02 -16.34
C HIS A 274 58.40 82.39 -15.55
N ASN A 275 58.65 81.08 -15.60
CA ASN A 275 59.85 80.46 -15.02
C ASN A 275 60.14 79.09 -15.67
N ASN A 276 61.19 79.02 -16.49
CA ASN A 276 61.75 77.78 -17.03
C ASN A 276 62.76 77.19 -16.02
N GLU A 277 62.36 76.22 -15.21
CA GLU A 277 63.31 75.29 -14.57
C GLU A 277 62.65 73.91 -14.31
N PRO A 278 63.14 72.82 -14.92
CA PRO A 278 62.67 71.46 -14.60
C PRO A 278 63.45 70.86 -13.41
N LEU A 279 62.86 70.90 -12.22
CA LEU A 279 63.37 70.11 -11.07
C LEU A 279 62.99 68.64 -11.20
N ARG A 280 64.02 67.81 -11.36
CA ARG A 280 64.03 66.34 -11.34
C ARG A 280 63.80 65.85 -9.90
N ILE A 281 62.73 65.10 -9.67
CA ILE A 281 62.44 64.46 -8.36
C ILE A 281 62.78 62.96 -8.46
N GLU A 282 63.73 62.54 -7.63
CA GLU A 282 64.12 61.14 -7.40
C GLU A 282 63.06 60.38 -6.58
N LYS A 283 62.90 59.08 -6.83
CA LYS A 283 62.03 58.19 -6.05
C LYS A 283 62.85 57.38 -5.03
N PRO A 284 62.44 57.31 -3.75
CA PRO A 284 62.96 56.32 -2.82
C PRO A 284 62.07 55.04 -2.77
N THR A 285 62.64 54.02 -2.13
CA THR A 285 62.31 52.59 -2.11
C THR A 285 61.15 52.16 -1.18
N THR A 286 60.65 50.94 -1.42
CA THR A 286 59.53 50.13 -0.84
C THR A 286 59.59 49.88 0.70
N PRO A 287 58.50 49.47 1.44
CA PRO A 287 57.89 48.11 1.39
C PRO A 287 56.39 47.87 1.76
N SER A 288 55.91 46.67 1.38
CA SER A 288 54.90 45.76 1.99
C SER A 288 53.40 46.09 2.17
N HIS A 289 52.60 45.21 1.53
CA HIS A 289 51.35 44.53 1.93
C HIS A 289 49.99 45.29 2.01
N VAL A 290 49.02 44.81 1.21
CA VAL A 290 47.66 44.34 1.59
C VAL A 290 46.77 44.36 0.34
N ASN A 291 46.12 43.23 0.08
CA ASN A 291 45.15 43.03 -0.99
C ASN A 291 43.94 43.95 -0.84
N ASN A 292 43.67 44.76 -1.86
CA ASN A 292 42.32 45.25 -2.17
C ASN A 292 42.15 45.38 -3.69
N LYS A 293 41.47 44.39 -4.28
CA LYS A 293 40.90 44.48 -5.63
C LYS A 293 39.73 45.47 -5.57
N LYS A 294 39.88 46.64 -6.18
CA LYS A 294 38.81 47.40 -6.85
C LYS A 294 39.43 48.53 -7.68
N SER A 295 39.32 48.35 -9.00
CA SER A 295 39.22 49.35 -10.08
C SER A 295 39.86 50.72 -9.82
N ASN A 296 41.05 50.93 -10.40
CA ASN A 296 41.73 52.21 -10.44
C ASN A 296 42.23 52.45 -11.88
N ASP A 297 41.29 52.43 -12.83
CA ASP A 297 41.56 52.84 -14.20
C ASP A 297 41.35 54.34 -14.27
N ASN A 298 42.44 55.10 -14.47
CA ASN A 298 42.49 56.45 -15.05
C ASN A 298 43.79 57.23 -14.75
N LYS A 299 44.87 56.55 -14.32
CA LYS A 299 46.22 57.14 -14.30
C LYS A 299 47.21 56.52 -15.30
N SER A 300 46.72 55.63 -16.17
CA SER A 300 47.53 54.88 -17.10
C SER A 300 47.49 55.40 -18.54
N ASN A 301 46.61 56.33 -18.94
CA ASN A 301 46.42 56.64 -20.36
C ASN A 301 47.68 57.13 -21.10
N GLY A 302 48.60 57.87 -20.46
CA GLY A 302 49.87 58.26 -21.12
C GLY A 302 50.82 57.07 -21.39
N ILE A 303 50.90 56.13 -20.45
CA ILE A 303 51.75 54.94 -20.56
C ILE A 303 51.04 53.84 -21.37
N LEU A 304 49.72 53.75 -21.26
CA LEU A 304 48.85 52.85 -22.00
C LEU A 304 48.81 53.26 -23.47
N ILE A 305 48.76 54.56 -23.81
CA ILE A 305 48.84 55.02 -25.20
C ILE A 305 50.21 54.71 -25.81
N GLN A 306 51.32 54.88 -25.06
CA GLN A 306 52.64 54.48 -25.54
C GLN A 306 52.77 52.96 -25.67
N LYS A 307 52.18 52.20 -24.74
CA LYS A 307 52.14 50.74 -24.77
C LYS A 307 51.23 50.22 -25.89
N LEU A 308 50.08 50.83 -26.14
CA LEU A 308 49.16 50.58 -27.26
C LEU A 308 49.84 50.93 -28.59
N ARG A 309 50.63 52.02 -28.64
CA ARG A 309 51.41 52.36 -29.84
C ARG A 309 52.52 51.35 -30.13
N ASN A 310 53.15 50.80 -29.09
CA ASN A 310 54.13 49.73 -29.24
C ASN A 310 53.46 48.37 -29.55
N ILE A 311 52.27 48.10 -29.01
CA ILE A 311 51.46 46.90 -29.29
C ILE A 311 50.91 46.94 -30.72
N ALA A 312 50.35 48.07 -31.17
CA ALA A 312 49.85 48.24 -32.54
C ALA A 312 50.97 48.11 -33.58
N LYS A 313 52.20 48.56 -33.26
CA LYS A 313 53.40 48.30 -34.09
C LYS A 313 53.86 46.84 -34.07
N GLN A 314 53.42 46.05 -33.09
CA GLN A 314 53.75 44.64 -32.89
C GLN A 314 52.62 43.69 -33.31
N GLU A 315 51.40 44.17 -33.56
CA GLU A 315 50.23 43.36 -33.92
C GLU A 315 50.30 42.79 -35.34
N GLY A 316 51.13 43.35 -36.22
CA GLY A 316 51.35 42.85 -37.58
C GLY A 316 52.65 42.07 -37.80
N ARG A 317 53.34 41.64 -36.73
CA ARG A 317 54.56 40.81 -36.84
C ARG A 317 54.30 39.40 -36.37
N ASP A 318 54.71 38.44 -37.19
CA ASP A 318 54.60 37.03 -36.87
C ASP A 318 55.33 36.70 -35.57
N ILE A 319 54.80 35.72 -34.86
CA ILE A 319 55.26 35.30 -33.53
C ILE A 319 56.76 34.93 -33.57
N SER A 320 57.23 34.38 -34.70
CA SER A 320 58.64 34.07 -34.97
C SER A 320 59.53 35.32 -35.02
N GLU A 321 59.14 36.37 -35.75
CA GLU A 321 59.89 37.63 -35.82
C GLU A 321 59.91 38.38 -34.48
N LYS A 322 58.83 38.27 -33.72
CA LYS A 322 58.71 38.85 -32.37
C LYS A 322 59.64 38.17 -31.36
N ILE A 323 59.89 36.87 -31.53
CA ILE A 323 60.88 36.10 -30.75
C ILE A 323 62.31 36.47 -31.17
N ILE A 324 62.57 36.55 -32.47
CA ILE A 324 63.91 36.90 -33.02
C ILE A 324 64.32 38.33 -32.62
N LEU A 325 63.37 39.27 -32.57
CA LEU A 325 63.64 40.66 -32.21
C LEU A 325 63.68 40.91 -30.69
N GLY A 326 63.48 39.89 -29.84
CA GLY A 326 63.58 40.00 -28.38
C GLY A 326 62.55 40.92 -27.71
N THR A 327 61.53 41.37 -28.45
CA THR A 327 60.50 42.31 -27.96
C THR A 327 59.28 41.62 -27.33
N ALA A 328 59.21 40.28 -27.42
CA ALA A 328 58.20 39.49 -26.74
C ALA A 328 58.44 39.52 -25.22
N LYS A 329 57.54 40.17 -24.47
CA LYS A 329 57.52 40.04 -23.02
C LYS A 329 57.12 38.62 -22.68
N ALA A 330 58.03 37.83 -22.13
CA ALA A 330 57.73 36.50 -21.61
C ALA A 330 56.53 36.61 -20.65
N THR A 331 55.52 35.77 -20.86
CA THR A 331 54.40 35.63 -19.91
C THR A 331 54.98 35.33 -18.54
N ALA A 332 54.55 36.04 -17.51
CA ALA A 332 55.03 35.81 -16.14
C ALA A 332 54.56 34.43 -15.71
N VAL A 333 55.45 33.46 -15.82
CA VAL A 333 55.23 32.10 -15.37
C VAL A 333 55.60 32.06 -13.88
N PRO A 334 54.72 31.56 -12.98
CA PRO A 334 55.08 31.44 -11.56
C PRO A 334 56.37 30.62 -11.41
N GLU A 335 57.21 30.96 -10.43
CA GLU A 335 58.61 30.49 -10.32
C GLU A 335 58.78 28.96 -10.22
N MET A 336 57.70 28.21 -9.97
CA MET A 336 57.65 26.75 -10.07
C MET A 336 56.45 26.30 -10.90
N ASN A 337 56.72 25.70 -12.06
CA ASN A 337 55.71 25.01 -12.86
C ASN A 337 55.68 23.54 -12.50
N TYR A 338 54.53 23.05 -12.06
CA TYR A 338 54.31 21.62 -11.94
C TYR A 338 53.79 21.05 -13.26
N ASP A 339 54.07 19.76 -13.49
CA ASP A 339 53.53 19.03 -14.63
C ASP A 339 51.98 19.09 -14.62
N SER A 340 51.40 19.38 -15.78
CA SER A 340 49.97 19.29 -16.07
C SER A 340 49.30 18.02 -15.50
N ARG A 341 50.00 16.88 -15.55
CA ARG A 341 49.50 15.60 -15.04
C ARG A 341 49.23 15.62 -13.54
N LEU A 342 49.98 16.41 -12.78
CA LEU A 342 49.79 16.54 -11.35
C LEU A 342 48.44 17.19 -11.02
N TYR A 343 48.04 18.17 -11.82
CA TYR A 343 46.74 18.83 -11.69
C TYR A 343 45.59 17.98 -12.23
N MET A 344 45.82 17.27 -13.34
CA MET A 344 44.80 16.41 -13.96
C MET A 344 44.53 15.12 -13.17
N LYS A 345 45.48 14.64 -12.35
CA LYS A 345 45.33 13.43 -11.53
C LYS A 345 44.32 13.58 -10.38
N GLY A 346 43.83 14.80 -10.09
CA GLY A 346 42.82 15.02 -9.06
C GLY A 346 43.34 14.69 -7.65
N ALA A 347 44.38 15.40 -7.20
CA ALA A 347 45.14 15.12 -5.96
C ALA A 347 44.33 14.98 -4.65
N GLN A 348 43.04 15.33 -4.64
CA GLN A 348 42.14 15.18 -3.48
C GLN A 348 40.80 14.52 -3.83
N SER A 349 40.73 13.73 -4.91
CA SER A 349 39.51 12.99 -5.25
C SER A 349 39.09 12.04 -4.11
N SER A 350 40.04 11.33 -3.50
CA SER A 350 39.81 10.42 -2.37
C SER A 350 39.57 11.13 -1.02
N ALA A 351 39.57 12.47 -0.96
CA ALA A 351 39.25 13.20 0.26
C ALA A 351 37.73 13.29 0.52
N ARG A 352 36.91 13.17 -0.54
CA ARG A 352 35.44 13.16 -0.45
C ARG A 352 34.90 11.74 -0.23
N ARG A 353 35.43 11.02 0.76
CA ARG A 353 35.02 9.65 1.10
C ARG A 353 33.67 9.63 1.83
N HIS A 354 32.93 8.54 1.62
CA HIS A 354 31.80 8.18 2.47
C HIS A 354 32.33 7.71 3.84
N GLY A 355 31.59 7.96 4.93
CA GLY A 355 32.08 7.76 6.31
C GLY A 355 32.49 6.33 6.67
N GLU A 356 32.07 5.33 5.90
CA GLU A 356 32.34 3.89 6.12
C GLU A 356 33.25 3.27 5.05
N GLN A 357 33.72 4.05 4.07
CA GLN A 357 34.57 3.54 2.99
C GLN A 357 36.03 3.44 3.45
N LEU A 358 36.52 2.22 3.68
CA LEU A 358 37.89 1.96 4.18
C LEU A 358 38.97 1.95 3.06
N TYR A 359 38.59 1.59 1.83
CA TYR A 359 39.52 1.45 0.69
C TYR A 359 39.19 2.44 -0.43
N ASP A 360 40.22 2.98 -1.08
CA ASP A 360 40.08 4.02 -2.11
C ASP A 360 39.77 3.45 -3.50
N ASN A 361 40.27 2.26 -3.82
CA ASN A 361 40.07 1.61 -5.11
C ASN A 361 39.24 0.33 -4.94
N PRO A 362 38.38 -0.03 -5.91
CA PRO A 362 37.65 -1.30 -5.88
C PRO A 362 38.62 -2.49 -5.99
N LEU A 363 38.22 -3.63 -5.41
CA LEU A 363 39.06 -4.84 -5.37
C LEU A 363 39.34 -5.42 -6.77
N PHE A 364 38.45 -5.20 -7.73
CA PHE A 364 38.57 -5.72 -9.10
C PHE A 364 38.54 -4.57 -10.12
N ALA A 365 39.54 -4.52 -11.00
CA ALA A 365 39.65 -3.51 -12.06
C ALA A 365 38.44 -3.49 -13.02
N GLN A 366 37.74 -4.62 -13.17
CA GLN A 366 36.53 -4.71 -14.01
C GLN A 366 35.38 -3.82 -13.52
N GLN A 367 35.38 -3.45 -12.23
CA GLN A 367 34.37 -2.56 -11.65
C GLN A 367 34.72 -1.08 -11.85
N ASP A 368 36.01 -0.77 -12.01
CA ASP A 368 36.52 0.59 -12.20
C ASP A 368 36.53 1.00 -13.69
N ILE A 369 36.56 0.01 -14.59
CA ILE A 369 36.54 0.23 -16.04
C ILE A 369 35.09 0.30 -16.52
N GLU A 370 34.71 1.41 -17.18
CA GLU A 370 33.35 1.63 -17.70
C GLU A 370 32.94 0.62 -18.80
N SER A 371 33.90 0.14 -19.59
CA SER A 371 33.64 -0.85 -20.65
C SER A 371 34.82 -1.79 -20.89
N ILE A 372 34.56 -3.10 -20.96
CA ILE A 372 35.60 -4.12 -21.16
C ILE A 372 36.11 -4.15 -22.60
N TYR A 373 35.21 -4.01 -23.59
CA TYR A 373 35.58 -3.98 -25.00
C TYR A 373 34.58 -3.14 -25.79
N ARG A 374 35.08 -2.17 -26.55
CA ARG A 374 34.31 -1.41 -27.53
C ARG A 374 35.09 -1.36 -28.83
N THR A 375 34.55 -1.98 -29.87
CA THR A 375 35.15 -1.93 -31.20
C THR A 375 35.15 -0.49 -31.69
N ASN A 376 36.31 -0.01 -32.16
CA ASN A 376 36.42 1.28 -32.81
C ASN A 376 36.53 1.05 -34.31
N TYR A 377 35.38 1.01 -34.98
CA TYR A 377 35.30 0.77 -36.42
C TYR A 377 36.10 1.81 -37.21
N ASN A 378 36.11 3.08 -36.80
CA ASN A 378 36.91 4.11 -37.48
C ASN A 378 38.41 3.79 -37.48
N LYS A 379 38.94 3.26 -36.37
CA LYS A 379 40.35 2.82 -36.31
C LYS A 379 40.60 1.54 -37.11
N LEU A 380 39.60 0.67 -37.23
CA LEU A 380 39.69 -0.56 -38.02
C LEU A 380 39.64 -0.24 -39.51
N ASP A 381 38.77 0.69 -39.93
CA ASP A 381 38.66 1.17 -41.30
C ASP A 381 39.94 1.89 -41.73
N ASP A 382 40.49 2.78 -40.90
CA ASP A 382 41.80 3.42 -41.14
C ASP A 382 42.92 2.38 -41.30
N GLN A 383 42.88 1.28 -40.51
CA GLN A 383 43.86 0.20 -40.60
C GLN A 383 43.69 -0.62 -41.89
N ILE A 384 42.46 -0.95 -42.27
CA ILE A 384 42.13 -1.73 -43.48
C ILE A 384 42.44 -0.93 -44.75
N GLU A 385 42.17 0.38 -44.76
CA GLU A 385 42.53 1.27 -45.87
C GLU A 385 44.05 1.41 -46.02
N THR A 386 44.82 1.44 -44.90
CA THR A 386 46.29 1.43 -44.97
C THR A 386 46.90 0.08 -45.39
N GLU A 387 46.17 -1.03 -45.26
CA GLU A 387 46.60 -2.35 -45.73
C GLU A 387 46.34 -2.59 -47.22
N SER A 388 45.48 -1.78 -47.85
CA SER A 388 45.16 -1.86 -49.28
C SER A 388 45.94 -0.86 -50.17
N GLY A 389 46.84 -0.07 -49.57
CA GLY A 389 47.81 0.79 -50.26
C GLY A 389 49.25 0.28 -50.11
N GLU A 390 49.77 -0.34 -51.17
CA GLU A 390 51.15 -0.85 -51.27
C GLU A 390 52.17 0.33 -51.33
N GLY A 391 52.38 1.04 -50.22
CA GLY A 391 53.26 2.22 -50.21
C GLY A 391 53.75 2.77 -48.87
N ASP A 392 53.13 2.45 -47.73
CA ASP A 392 53.42 3.19 -46.47
C ASP A 392 53.92 2.35 -45.28
N ILE A 393 54.42 1.14 -45.53
CA ILE A 393 55.00 0.27 -44.48
C ILE A 393 56.30 0.87 -43.90
N MET A 394 57.03 1.68 -44.68
CA MET A 394 58.28 2.32 -44.23
C MET A 394 58.07 3.54 -43.31
N ASN A 395 56.92 4.22 -43.37
CA ASN A 395 56.63 5.37 -42.51
C ASN A 395 56.13 4.99 -41.11
N LYS A 396 55.58 3.78 -40.95
CA LYS A 396 55.04 3.28 -39.68
C LYS A 396 56.15 2.96 -38.65
N VAL A 397 57.31 2.47 -39.11
CA VAL A 397 58.46 2.13 -38.24
C VAL A 397 59.10 3.37 -37.59
N ASN A 398 59.10 4.51 -38.28
CA ASN A 398 59.70 5.75 -37.75
C ASN A 398 58.76 6.54 -36.81
N LYS A 399 57.45 6.32 -36.88
CA LYS A 399 56.48 7.02 -36.02
C LYS A 399 56.24 6.32 -34.68
N GLU A 400 56.44 5.01 -34.61
CA GLU A 400 56.21 4.21 -33.39
C GLU A 400 57.45 4.05 -32.50
N THR A 401 58.65 4.38 -33.00
CA THR A 401 59.90 4.33 -32.21
C THR A 401 60.27 5.65 -31.52
N GLY A 402 59.47 6.70 -31.74
CA GLY A 402 59.77 8.06 -31.27
C GLY A 402 58.97 8.54 -30.05
N ASN A 403 58.63 7.69 -29.06
CA ASN A 403 58.32 8.16 -27.70
C ASN A 403 58.07 7.00 -26.70
N MET A 404 59.09 6.18 -26.48
CA MET A 404 59.07 5.20 -25.38
C MET A 404 60.29 5.44 -24.48
N ASN A 405 60.24 6.48 -23.66
CA ASN A 405 61.06 6.56 -22.45
C ASN A 405 60.56 5.48 -21.48
N ARG A 406 61.00 4.24 -21.70
CA ARG A 406 60.87 3.14 -20.75
C ARG A 406 61.93 3.34 -19.66
N GLY A 407 61.50 3.84 -18.51
CA GLY A 407 62.20 3.55 -17.25
C GLY A 407 62.16 2.04 -16.98
N PRO A 408 63.06 1.52 -16.12
CA PRO A 408 63.15 0.09 -15.87
C PRO A 408 61.81 -0.47 -15.37
N ILE A 409 61.40 -1.59 -15.97
CA ILE A 409 60.21 -2.37 -15.60
C ILE A 409 60.55 -3.13 -14.31
N GLU A 410 59.92 -2.75 -13.20
CA GLU A 410 60.03 -3.49 -11.94
C GLU A 410 59.14 -4.75 -11.98
N PHE A 411 59.76 -5.93 -11.85
CA PHE A 411 59.07 -7.20 -11.68
C PHE A 411 58.81 -7.45 -10.19
N THR A 412 57.55 -7.66 -9.79
CA THR A 412 57.24 -8.19 -8.46
C THR A 412 57.66 -9.66 -8.40
N LYS A 413 58.65 -9.95 -7.56
CA LYS A 413 59.18 -11.30 -7.29
C LYS A 413 58.10 -12.20 -6.70
N ALA A 414 57.67 -13.22 -7.45
CA ALA A 414 56.87 -14.32 -6.92
C ALA A 414 57.74 -15.19 -5.99
N ILE A 415 57.27 -15.39 -4.76
CA ILE A 415 57.82 -16.35 -3.81
C ILE A 415 57.07 -17.67 -4.01
N ALA A 416 57.80 -18.74 -4.32
CA ALA A 416 57.30 -20.11 -4.31
C ALA A 416 58.09 -20.93 -3.27
N LYS A 417 57.37 -21.55 -2.32
CA LYS A 417 57.68 -22.80 -1.62
C LYS A 417 56.33 -23.39 -1.21
N GLU A 418 55.90 -24.42 -1.92
CA GLU A 418 56.06 -25.85 -1.59
C GLU A 418 55.12 -26.28 -0.46
N ASP A 419 54.10 -27.06 -0.81
CA ASP A 419 53.62 -28.17 0.01
C ASP A 419 52.93 -29.19 -0.90
N GLU A 420 53.55 -30.36 -1.05
CA GLU A 420 52.98 -31.53 -1.71
C GLU A 420 52.01 -32.26 -0.77
N LYS A 421 50.84 -32.59 -1.35
CA LYS A 421 50.09 -33.85 -1.22
C LYS A 421 49.73 -34.35 0.19
N ASN A 422 48.42 -34.45 0.44
CA ASN A 422 47.86 -35.79 0.65
C ASN A 422 46.42 -35.94 0.14
N LYS A 423 46.20 -37.10 -0.49
CA LYS A 423 44.99 -37.59 -1.14
C LYS A 423 43.83 -37.76 -0.13
N THR A 424 42.58 -37.59 -0.57
CA THR A 424 41.60 -38.69 -0.73
C THR A 424 40.21 -38.19 -1.19
N ASN A 425 39.70 -38.87 -2.22
CA ASN A 425 38.30 -39.22 -2.52
C ASN A 425 37.23 -38.14 -2.82
N LYS A 426 36.97 -37.99 -4.13
CA LYS A 426 35.62 -38.03 -4.76
C LYS A 426 34.93 -39.40 -4.46
N PRO A 427 33.64 -39.67 -4.78
CA PRO A 427 32.64 -38.90 -5.57
C PRO A 427 31.19 -38.91 -5.00
N GLY A 428 30.24 -38.28 -5.71
CA GLY A 428 28.81 -38.60 -5.63
C GLY A 428 27.91 -37.35 -5.60
N LEU A 429 27.59 -36.69 -6.72
CA LEU A 429 26.45 -37.02 -7.60
C LEU A 429 25.12 -37.20 -6.84
N GLN A 430 24.22 -36.21 -6.89
CA GLN A 430 23.01 -36.25 -7.72
C GLN A 430 22.05 -35.11 -7.40
N LYS A 431 21.58 -34.49 -8.51
CA LYS A 431 20.34 -33.74 -8.74
C LYS A 431 20.13 -32.40 -8.07
#